data_AF-A0A955VVZ5-F1
#
_entry.id   AF-A0A955VVZ5-F1
#
_cell.length_a   1.000
_cell.length_b   1.000
_cell.length_c   1.000
_cell.angle_alpha   90.00
_cell.angle_beta   90.00
_cell.angle_gamma   90.00
#
_symmetry.space_group_name_H-M   'P 1'
#
loop_
_entity.id
_entity.type
_entity.pdbx_description
1 polymer ?
#
loop_
_entity_poly.entity_id
_entity_poly.type
_entity_poly.pdbx_seq_one_letter_code
_entity_poly.pdbx_strand_id
1 'polypeptide(L)'
;TLRPRFPSGPRNAWSRDSAFRVRRRSGQTTEPIALTAIIRLIEQDALERDDEVSIDGGTWRPAPEVTAMLQGEAPALGAGARPDFQGRFTQVDFPRLLYRYAITRATGRMRLIDGARQKEIFWRTGRPEYVTSTQKHELLGEYLVARRYLTRTQLNQVLGMLADFDGRLGDTLLHLKLISAADLFSVLGSHVKEKLLDLFSWSGGDYAFFGGEHTSTQIVPLELGAWPLINEGVVRQMPLAVLQQHFEPWYFRPVLRKRHRLLEAAQLDLTPRQLQIWNAVTHGPALDRQLGRLLAIPGVREADIYQVLFLMERLDFMGFE
;
A
#
# COMPACT_ATOMS: atom_id res chain seq x y z
N THR A 1 17.00 -17.31 36.96
CA THR A 1 15.82 -16.48 36.64
C THR A 1 16.24 -15.33 35.74
N LEU A 2 16.29 -15.59 34.43
CA LEU A 2 16.75 -14.64 33.42
C LEU A 2 15.52 -13.92 32.82
N ARG A 3 15.37 -12.63 33.11
CA ARG A 3 14.46 -11.76 32.35
C ARG A 3 15.05 -11.54 30.95
N PRO A 4 14.27 -11.64 29.87
CA PRO A 4 14.77 -11.26 28.55
C PRO A 4 14.98 -9.74 28.53
N ARG A 5 16.22 -9.31 28.30
CA ARG A 5 16.56 -7.95 27.91
C ARG A 5 16.16 -7.80 26.44
N PHE A 6 15.12 -7.02 26.17
CA PHE A 6 14.85 -6.53 24.82
C PHE A 6 15.95 -5.52 24.43
N PRO A 7 16.52 -5.59 23.22
CA PRO A 7 17.44 -4.57 22.75
C PRO A 7 16.70 -3.25 22.62
N SER A 8 17.29 -2.19 23.18
CA SER A 8 16.89 -0.80 22.95
C SER A 8 16.98 -0.49 21.46
N GLY A 9 15.83 -0.56 20.79
CA GLY A 9 15.67 -0.15 19.40
C GLY A 9 15.91 1.36 19.22
N PRO A 10 16.05 1.83 17.97
CA PRO A 10 16.31 3.25 17.70
C PRO A 10 15.18 4.11 18.26
N ARG A 11 15.55 5.13 19.04
CA ARG A 11 14.63 6.14 19.61
C ARG A 11 13.93 6.87 18.45
N ASN A 12 12.62 6.70 18.30
CA ASN A 12 11.82 7.66 17.54
C ASN A 12 11.72 8.96 18.35
N ALA A 13 11.79 10.10 17.65
CA ALA A 13 12.45 11.32 18.13
C ALA A 13 11.61 12.32 18.95
N TRP A 14 10.48 11.95 19.55
CA TRP A 14 9.60 12.91 20.24
C TRP A 14 9.07 12.35 21.55
N SER A 15 9.24 13.08 22.65
CA SER A 15 8.71 12.73 23.98
C SER A 15 7.60 13.70 24.40
N ARG A 16 6.88 13.41 25.49
CA ARG A 16 5.91 14.35 26.09
C ARG A 16 6.52 15.71 26.47
N ASP A 17 7.84 15.77 26.64
CA ASP A 17 8.57 16.99 26.98
C ASP A 17 8.98 17.78 25.73
N SER A 18 8.67 17.28 24.53
CA SER A 18 9.03 17.95 23.29
C SER A 18 8.31 19.29 23.14
N ALA A 19 9.09 20.34 22.94
CA ALA A 19 8.63 21.71 22.79
C ALA A 19 8.41 22.04 21.31
N PHE A 20 7.15 22.23 20.91
CA PHE A 20 6.79 22.57 19.53
C PHE A 20 6.72 24.09 19.36
N ARG A 21 7.12 24.60 18.20
CA ARG A 21 6.90 25.99 17.79
C ARG A 21 6.28 25.99 16.42
N VAL A 22 5.29 26.84 16.19
CA VAL A 22 4.65 27.02 14.88
C VAL A 22 5.07 28.38 14.34
N ARG A 23 5.63 28.41 13.14
CA ARG A 23 5.90 29.62 12.36
C ARG A 23 4.80 29.73 11.32
N ARG A 24 3.96 30.76 11.46
CA ARG A 24 2.90 31.08 10.51
C ARG A 24 3.46 31.62 9.20
N ARG A 25 2.70 31.52 8.12
CA ARG A 25 3.01 32.18 6.83
C ARG A 25 3.30 33.68 6.98
N SER A 26 2.68 34.36 7.95
CA SER A 26 2.92 35.77 8.29
C SER A 26 4.31 36.05 8.90
N GLY A 27 5.10 35.01 9.17
CA GLY A 27 6.39 35.08 9.86
C GLY A 27 6.28 35.05 11.38
N GLN A 28 5.06 35.07 11.94
CA GLN A 28 4.83 35.01 13.39
C GLN A 28 5.16 33.62 13.92
N THR A 29 6.03 33.55 14.94
CA THR A 29 6.37 32.30 15.61
C THR A 29 5.69 32.21 16.97
N THR A 30 5.09 31.07 17.30
CA THR A 30 4.50 30.84 18.62
C THR A 30 5.58 30.60 19.67
N GLU A 31 5.25 30.90 20.93
CA GLU A 31 5.98 30.35 22.07
C GLU A 31 5.94 28.80 22.04
N PRO A 32 6.86 28.12 22.78
CA PRO A 32 6.82 26.67 22.93
C PRO A 32 5.45 26.16 23.37
N ILE A 33 4.85 25.29 22.57
CA ILE A 33 3.57 24.63 22.86
C ILE A 33 3.77 23.12 22.96
N ALA A 34 2.93 22.48 23.79
CA ALA A 34 2.95 21.04 23.98
C ALA A 34 2.37 20.31 22.75
N LEU A 35 2.71 19.03 22.62
CA LEU A 35 2.17 18.13 21.59
C LEU A 35 0.63 18.17 21.51
N THR A 36 -0.05 18.24 22.66
CA THR A 36 -1.53 18.30 22.73
C THR A 36 -2.11 19.55 22.08
N ALA A 37 -1.39 20.68 22.12
CA ALA A 37 -1.81 21.90 21.45
C ALA A 37 -1.64 21.80 19.93
N ILE A 38 -0.56 21.16 19.46
CA ILE A 38 -0.36 20.89 18.02
C ILE A 38 -1.46 19.98 17.49
N ILE A 39 -1.80 18.90 18.21
CA ILE A 39 -2.88 17.98 17.82
C ILE A 39 -4.21 18.74 17.69
N ARG A 40 -4.55 19.62 18.65
CA ARG A 40 -5.76 20.46 18.57
C ARG A 40 -5.77 21.40 17.36
N LEU A 41 -4.63 21.99 17.02
CA LEU A 41 -4.53 22.85 15.83
C LEU A 41 -4.78 22.06 14.54
N ILE A 42 -4.33 20.82 14.48
CA ILE A 42 -4.59 19.92 13.34
C ILE A 42 -6.07 19.54 13.29
N GLU A 43 -6.67 19.14 14.41
CA GLU A 43 -8.09 18.75 14.49
C GLU A 43 -9.05 19.88 14.10
N GLN A 44 -8.64 21.12 14.34
CA GLN A 44 -9.41 22.32 14.03
C GLN A 44 -9.14 22.88 12.63
N ASP A 45 -8.32 22.20 11.82
CA ASP A 45 -7.84 22.70 10.50
C ASP A 45 -7.22 24.10 10.61
N ALA A 46 -6.57 24.37 11.75
CA ALA A 46 -6.04 25.67 12.11
C ALA A 46 -4.54 25.82 11.78
N LEU A 47 -3.93 24.83 11.15
CA LEU A 47 -2.58 24.89 10.57
C LEU A 47 -2.70 25.01 9.05
N GLU A 48 -2.19 26.11 8.50
CA GLU A 48 -2.16 26.29 7.06
C GLU A 48 -1.07 25.42 6.43
N ARG A 49 -1.21 25.11 5.14
CA ARG A 49 -0.25 24.28 4.39
C ARG A 49 1.17 24.85 4.39
N ASP A 50 1.28 26.17 4.41
CA ASP A 50 2.55 26.92 4.36
C ASP A 50 3.11 27.23 5.76
N ASP A 51 2.40 26.85 6.83
CA ASP A 51 2.93 26.97 8.19
C ASP A 51 4.05 25.95 8.40
N GLU A 52 5.02 26.28 9.24
CA GLU A 52 6.12 25.39 9.58
C GLU A 52 6.12 25.10 11.07
N VAL A 53 6.48 23.88 11.44
CA VAL A 53 6.55 23.42 12.82
C VAL A 53 7.99 22.97 13.10
N SER A 54 8.58 23.55 14.14
CA SER A 54 9.85 23.13 14.73
C SER A 54 9.55 22.43 16.03
N ILE A 55 10.40 21.48 16.40
CA ILE A 55 10.19 20.65 17.56
C ILE A 55 11.54 20.47 18.27
N ASP A 56 11.57 20.73 19.57
CA ASP A 56 12.79 20.81 20.40
C ASP A 56 13.86 21.74 19.84
N GLY A 57 13.43 22.79 19.12
CA GLY A 57 14.34 23.73 18.46
C GLY A 57 15.10 23.14 17.26
N GLY A 58 14.68 21.97 16.77
CA GLY A 58 15.21 21.36 15.55
C GLY A 58 14.75 22.05 14.26
N THR A 59 15.04 21.40 13.13
CA THR A 59 14.71 21.91 11.79
C THR A 59 13.21 22.20 11.64
N TRP A 60 12.88 23.34 11.05
CA TRP A 60 11.53 23.69 10.65
C TRP A 60 11.04 22.75 9.55
N ARG A 61 9.84 22.19 9.72
CA ARG A 61 9.19 21.29 8.76
C ARG A 61 7.82 21.82 8.40
N PRO A 62 7.34 21.67 7.16
CA PRO A 62 5.98 22.06 6.80
C PRO A 62 4.93 21.40 7.71
N ALA A 63 3.87 22.13 8.07
CA ALA A 63 2.80 21.62 8.92
C ALA A 63 2.17 20.33 8.38
N PRO A 64 1.94 20.13 7.06
CA PRO A 64 1.46 18.86 6.53
C PRO A 64 2.40 17.68 6.81
N GLU A 65 3.71 17.92 6.84
CA GLU A 65 4.70 16.89 7.16
C GLU A 65 4.62 16.49 8.63
N VAL A 66 4.49 17.47 9.53
CA VAL A 66 4.33 17.20 10.97
C VAL A 66 2.98 16.56 11.28
N THR A 67 1.91 16.97 10.61
CA THR A 67 0.60 16.33 10.68
C THR A 67 0.67 14.87 10.24
N ALA A 68 1.29 14.60 9.08
CA ALA A 68 1.51 13.25 8.60
C ALA A 68 2.27 12.41 9.65
N MET A 69 3.40 12.93 10.16
CA MET A 69 4.19 12.25 11.19
C MET A 69 3.38 11.92 12.46
N LEU A 70 2.54 12.86 12.94
CA LEU A 70 1.68 12.66 14.11
C LEU A 70 0.53 11.67 13.86
N GLN A 71 0.09 11.55 12.60
CA GLN A 71 -0.91 10.58 12.17
C GLN A 71 -0.30 9.22 11.82
N GLY A 72 1.02 9.06 11.97
CA GLY A 72 1.75 7.84 11.61
C GLY A 72 1.92 7.66 10.10
N GLU A 73 1.71 8.70 9.31
CA GLU A 73 2.03 8.78 7.90
C GLU A 73 3.51 9.19 7.77
N ALA A 74 4.28 8.44 6.96
CA ALA A 74 5.67 8.82 6.69
C ALA A 74 5.69 10.24 6.09
N PRO A 75 6.62 11.11 6.52
CA PRO A 75 6.75 12.43 5.91
C PRO A 75 6.95 12.27 4.41
N ALA A 76 6.33 13.15 3.63
CA ALA A 76 6.56 13.24 2.19
C ALA A 76 8.03 13.64 1.96
N LEU A 77 8.93 12.65 1.94
CA LEU A 77 10.35 12.87 1.69
C LEU A 77 10.52 13.49 0.30
N GLY A 78 11.24 14.61 0.27
CA GLY A 78 11.87 15.19 -0.90
C GLY A 78 10.96 15.97 -1.86
N ALA A 79 10.55 17.19 -1.48
CA ALA A 79 10.34 18.23 -2.48
C ALA A 79 11.71 18.60 -3.10
N GLY A 80 12.18 17.79 -4.05
CA GLY A 80 13.48 18.01 -4.73
C GLY A 80 14.17 16.75 -5.26
N ALA A 81 13.77 15.55 -4.84
CA ALA A 81 14.30 14.31 -5.41
C ALA A 81 13.73 14.11 -6.82
N ARG A 82 14.60 13.84 -7.81
CA ARG A 82 14.17 13.41 -9.14
C ARG A 82 13.86 11.92 -9.08
N PRO A 83 12.70 11.46 -9.58
CA PRO A 83 12.40 10.04 -9.62
C PRO A 83 13.32 9.34 -10.62
N ASP A 84 13.74 8.11 -10.29
CA ASP A 84 14.49 7.24 -11.20
C ASP A 84 13.60 6.76 -12.35
N PHE A 85 12.31 6.58 -12.06
CA PHE A 85 11.31 6.16 -13.02
C PHE A 85 9.96 6.82 -12.70
N GLN A 86 9.26 7.29 -13.71
CA GLN A 86 7.92 7.87 -13.56
C GLN A 86 7.06 7.55 -14.78
N GLY A 87 5.74 7.54 -14.61
CA GLY A 87 4.81 7.27 -15.70
C GLY A 87 3.36 7.35 -15.26
N ARG A 88 2.46 6.89 -16.13
CA ARG A 88 1.01 6.90 -15.91
C ARG A 88 0.43 5.50 -15.82
N PHE A 89 -0.60 5.33 -14.98
CA PHE A 89 -1.35 4.08 -14.88
C PHE A 89 -2.04 3.68 -16.18
N THR A 90 -2.41 4.66 -17.02
CA THR A 90 -2.97 4.43 -18.34
C THR A 90 -1.98 3.80 -19.32
N GLN A 91 -0.68 3.81 -19.01
CA GLN A 91 0.38 3.20 -19.84
C GLN A 91 0.91 1.90 -19.22
N VAL A 92 1.03 1.85 -17.90
CA VAL A 92 1.50 0.68 -17.16
C VAL A 92 0.62 0.52 -15.93
N ASP A 93 -0.21 -0.52 -15.92
CA ASP A 93 -1.09 -0.82 -14.80
C ASP A 93 -0.32 -1.32 -13.56
N PHE A 94 -0.99 -1.26 -12.41
CA PHE A 94 -0.40 -1.66 -11.14
C PHE A 94 0.07 -3.13 -11.10
N PRO A 95 -0.67 -4.13 -11.62
CA PRO A 95 -0.18 -5.51 -11.74
C PRO A 95 1.19 -5.58 -12.44
N ARG A 96 1.36 -4.87 -13.56
CA ARG A 96 2.62 -4.85 -14.32
C ARG A 96 3.74 -4.16 -13.56
N LEU A 97 3.46 -3.08 -12.82
CA LEU A 97 4.45 -2.42 -11.95
C LEU A 97 4.88 -3.34 -10.80
N LEU A 98 3.93 -4.00 -10.13
CA LEU A 98 4.22 -4.92 -9.02
C LEU A 98 5.12 -6.07 -9.49
N TYR A 99 4.79 -6.65 -10.65
CA TYR A 99 5.62 -7.67 -11.28
C TYR A 99 7.03 -7.18 -11.58
N ARG A 100 7.17 -6.02 -12.25
CA ARG A 100 8.47 -5.43 -12.59
C ARG A 100 9.33 -5.26 -11.35
N TYR A 101 8.79 -4.64 -10.29
CA TYR A 101 9.56 -4.38 -9.07
C TYR A 101 9.91 -5.65 -8.30
N ALA A 102 9.05 -6.66 -8.33
CA ALA A 102 9.33 -7.96 -7.74
C ALA A 102 10.46 -8.70 -8.49
N ILE A 103 10.44 -8.77 -9.84
CA ILE A 103 11.49 -9.46 -10.60
C ILE A 103 12.83 -8.72 -10.55
N THR A 104 12.84 -7.39 -10.53
CA THR A 104 14.08 -6.58 -10.48
C THR A 104 14.60 -6.40 -9.06
N ARG A 105 13.92 -6.97 -8.06
CA ARG A 105 14.24 -6.82 -6.64
C ARG A 105 14.37 -5.35 -6.21
N ALA A 106 13.46 -4.52 -6.70
CA ALA A 106 13.48 -3.08 -6.46
C ALA A 106 13.49 -2.75 -4.96
N THR A 107 14.23 -1.70 -4.60
CA THR A 107 14.35 -1.19 -3.24
C THR A 107 14.26 0.33 -3.29
N GLY A 108 13.28 0.90 -2.59
CA GLY A 108 12.97 2.32 -2.71
C GLY A 108 11.51 2.63 -2.38
N ARG A 109 11.08 3.86 -2.67
CA ARG A 109 9.71 4.33 -2.47
C ARG A 109 9.02 4.54 -3.82
N MET A 110 7.82 4.01 -3.98
CA MET A 110 6.92 4.35 -5.08
C MET A 110 5.83 5.28 -4.57
N ARG A 111 5.70 6.47 -5.16
CA ARG A 111 4.59 7.39 -4.94
C ARG A 111 3.56 7.22 -6.07
N LEU A 112 2.29 7.19 -5.71
CA LEU A 112 1.15 7.03 -6.61
C LEU A 112 0.15 8.14 -6.32
N ILE A 113 -0.31 8.86 -7.35
CA ILE A 113 -1.23 10.00 -7.22
C ILE A 113 -2.34 9.86 -8.26
N ASP A 114 -3.59 9.91 -7.81
CA ASP A 114 -4.77 10.02 -8.67
C ASP A 114 -5.74 11.06 -8.08
N GLY A 115 -5.74 12.26 -8.67
CA GLY A 115 -6.47 13.41 -8.13
C GLY A 115 -6.03 13.75 -6.70
N ALA A 116 -6.97 13.63 -5.75
CA ALA A 116 -6.71 13.86 -4.32
C ALA A 116 -6.20 12.61 -3.57
N ARG A 117 -6.20 11.44 -4.22
CA ARG A 117 -5.73 10.18 -3.62
C ARG A 117 -4.22 10.09 -3.82
N GLN A 118 -3.50 9.85 -2.74
CA GLN A 118 -2.07 9.58 -2.79
C GLN A 118 -1.75 8.36 -1.94
N LYS A 119 -0.91 7.48 -2.47
CA LYS A 119 -0.32 6.35 -1.73
C LYS A 119 1.19 6.34 -1.92
N GLU A 120 1.91 5.89 -0.91
CA GLU A 120 3.33 5.58 -1.04
C GLU A 120 3.59 4.15 -0.60
N ILE A 121 4.28 3.40 -1.43
CA ILE A 121 4.66 2.02 -1.18
C ILE A 121 6.17 1.97 -0.99
N PHE A 122 6.62 1.45 0.14
CA PHE A 122 8.03 1.21 0.41
C PHE A 122 8.38 -0.22 0.06
N TRP A 123 9.43 -0.38 -0.73
CA TRP A 123 9.90 -1.63 -1.30
C TRP A 123 11.28 -1.99 -0.75
N ARG A 124 11.47 -3.28 -0.47
CA ARG A 124 12.78 -3.86 -0.14
C ARG A 124 12.94 -5.17 -0.88
N THR A 125 14.00 -5.28 -1.67
CA THR A 125 14.36 -6.49 -2.43
C THR A 125 13.20 -7.08 -3.25
N GLY A 126 12.35 -6.21 -3.81
CA GLY A 126 11.18 -6.56 -4.63
C GLY A 126 9.93 -6.92 -3.85
N ARG A 127 9.93 -6.74 -2.53
CA ARG A 127 8.76 -6.94 -1.68
C ARG A 127 8.23 -5.60 -1.18
N PRO A 128 6.93 -5.33 -1.28
CA PRO A 128 6.33 -4.22 -0.55
C PRO A 128 6.40 -4.51 0.95
N GLU A 129 6.62 -3.48 1.74
CA GLU A 129 6.85 -3.60 3.19
C GLU A 129 6.00 -2.66 4.02
N TYR A 130 5.64 -1.52 3.44
CA TYR A 130 4.83 -0.52 4.10
C TYR A 130 4.08 0.31 3.07
N VAL A 131 2.87 0.75 3.44
CA VAL A 131 2.03 1.60 2.59
C VAL A 131 1.40 2.72 3.40
N THR A 132 1.65 3.96 2.97
CA THR A 132 0.92 5.15 3.43
C THR A 132 -0.18 5.50 2.42
N SER A 133 -1.21 6.18 2.90
CA SER A 133 -2.34 6.60 2.08
C SER A 133 -2.99 7.83 2.69
N THR A 134 -3.43 8.76 1.84
CA THR A 134 -4.20 9.95 2.26
C THR A 134 -5.69 9.67 2.42
N GLN A 135 -6.16 8.44 2.14
CA GLN A 135 -7.57 8.10 2.20
C GLN A 135 -8.00 7.84 3.65
N LYS A 136 -8.95 8.65 4.17
CA LYS A 136 -9.43 8.58 5.56
C LYS A 136 -9.89 7.17 5.99
N HIS A 137 -10.60 6.46 5.12
CA HIS A 137 -11.10 5.11 5.42
C HIS A 137 -9.98 4.05 5.49
N GLU A 138 -8.78 4.38 5.04
CA GLU A 138 -7.58 3.53 5.12
C GLU A 138 -6.69 3.88 6.32
N LEU A 139 -7.11 4.78 7.21
CA LEU A 139 -6.43 5.00 8.48
C LEU A 139 -6.56 3.77 9.38
N LEU A 140 -5.53 3.47 10.18
CA LEU A 140 -5.51 2.25 11.00
C LEU A 140 -6.69 2.18 11.98
N GLY A 141 -7.05 3.32 12.60
CA GLY A 141 -8.20 3.40 13.51
C GLY A 141 -9.52 3.07 12.80
N GLU A 142 -9.75 3.67 11.62
CA GLU A 142 -10.95 3.41 10.81
C GLU A 142 -11.00 1.95 10.34
N TYR A 143 -9.86 1.41 9.92
CA TYR A 143 -9.73 0.01 9.52
C TYR A 143 -10.09 -0.96 10.67
N LEU A 144 -9.60 -0.70 11.88
CA LEU A 144 -9.90 -1.48 13.08
C LEU A 144 -11.40 -1.46 13.42
N VAL A 145 -12.06 -0.31 13.25
CA VAL A 145 -13.52 -0.18 13.47
C VAL A 145 -14.29 -0.92 12.38
N ALA A 146 -13.93 -0.74 11.12
CA ALA A 146 -14.60 -1.39 9.98
C ALA A 146 -14.53 -2.93 10.08
N ARG A 147 -13.41 -3.47 10.57
CA ARG A 147 -13.21 -4.90 10.80
C ARG A 147 -13.68 -5.39 12.18
N ARG A 148 -14.32 -4.52 12.98
CA ARG A 148 -14.89 -4.82 14.30
C ARG A 148 -13.86 -5.27 15.36
N TYR A 149 -12.58 -4.96 15.17
CA TYR A 149 -11.58 -5.08 16.24
C TYR A 149 -11.80 -4.04 17.33
N LEU A 150 -12.37 -2.89 16.98
CA LEU A 150 -12.74 -1.82 17.91
C LEU A 150 -14.16 -1.33 17.64
N THR A 151 -14.84 -0.88 18.68
CA THR A 151 -16.02 -0.01 18.55
C THR A 151 -15.58 1.43 18.30
N ARG A 152 -16.48 2.25 17.72
CA ARG A 152 -16.22 3.69 17.55
C ARG A 152 -15.89 4.37 18.89
N THR A 153 -16.59 3.99 19.96
CA THR A 153 -16.35 4.52 21.32
C THR A 153 -14.96 4.15 21.82
N GLN A 154 -14.51 2.91 21.64
CA GLN A 154 -13.15 2.50 22.01
C GLN A 154 -12.09 3.24 21.20
N LEU A 155 -12.29 3.44 19.90
CA LEU A 155 -11.37 4.24 19.09
C LEU A 155 -11.27 5.68 19.64
N ASN A 156 -12.40 6.33 19.93
CA ASN A 156 -12.38 7.69 20.50
C ASN A 156 -11.66 7.75 21.86
N GLN A 157 -11.83 6.74 22.71
CA GLN A 157 -11.10 6.63 23.98
C GLN A 157 -9.59 6.52 23.74
N VAL A 158 -9.17 5.65 22.81
CA VAL A 158 -7.76 5.46 22.44
C VAL A 158 -7.17 6.76 21.91
N LEU A 159 -7.88 7.45 21.01
CA LEU A 159 -7.46 8.74 20.45
C LEU A 159 -7.27 9.79 21.54
N GLY A 160 -8.16 9.84 22.53
CA GLY A 160 -8.03 10.73 23.70
C GLY A 160 -6.83 10.44 24.59
N MET A 161 -6.26 9.23 24.52
CA MET A 161 -5.10 8.81 25.31
C MET A 161 -3.82 8.70 24.46
N LEU A 162 -3.83 9.04 23.17
CA LEU A 162 -2.65 8.91 22.30
C LEU A 162 -1.43 9.67 22.80
N ALA A 163 -1.65 10.88 23.33
CA ALA A 163 -0.59 11.71 23.91
C ALA A 163 0.10 11.00 25.09
N ASP A 164 -0.58 10.04 25.73
CA ASP A 164 -0.01 9.30 26.83
C ASP A 164 1.01 8.23 26.41
N PHE A 165 1.02 7.85 25.12
CA PHE A 165 1.79 6.74 24.56
C PHE A 165 2.53 7.15 23.27
N ASP A 166 3.23 8.27 23.30
CA ASP A 166 4.07 8.80 22.20
C ASP A 166 3.34 8.93 20.84
N GLY A 167 2.01 9.13 20.87
CA GLY A 167 1.19 9.28 19.66
C GLY A 167 0.99 7.99 18.87
N ARG A 168 1.39 6.82 19.40
CA ARG A 168 1.30 5.55 18.68
C ARG A 168 0.00 4.84 19.00
N LEU A 169 -0.90 4.79 18.01
CA LEU A 169 -2.20 4.10 18.13
C LEU A 169 -2.02 2.64 18.54
N GLY A 170 -1.09 1.93 17.90
CA GLY A 170 -0.79 0.53 18.23
C GLY A 170 -0.37 0.33 19.69
N ASP A 171 0.57 1.14 20.18
CA ASP A 171 1.08 1.03 21.55
C ASP A 171 0.00 1.36 22.58
N THR A 172 -0.83 2.37 22.30
CA THR A 172 -1.99 2.72 23.14
C THR A 172 -2.98 1.55 23.22
N LEU A 173 -3.29 0.92 22.08
CA LEU A 173 -4.21 -0.23 22.02
C LEU A 173 -3.70 -1.44 22.82
N LEU A 174 -2.39 -1.71 22.76
CA LEU A 174 -1.76 -2.77 23.55
C LEU A 174 -1.79 -2.46 25.04
N HIS A 175 -1.47 -1.21 25.42
CA HIS A 175 -1.44 -0.80 26.81
C HIS A 175 -2.83 -0.87 27.45
N LEU A 176 -3.86 -0.42 26.73
CA LEU A 176 -5.26 -0.49 27.16
C LEU A 176 -5.84 -1.91 27.07
N LYS A 177 -5.05 -2.90 26.61
CA LYS A 177 -5.45 -4.30 26.44
C LYS A 177 -6.69 -4.47 25.54
N LEU A 178 -6.86 -3.54 24.59
CA LEU A 178 -7.96 -3.59 23.61
C LEU A 178 -7.63 -4.53 22.44
N ILE A 179 -6.35 -4.80 22.22
CA ILE A 179 -5.85 -5.76 21.24
C ILE A 179 -4.61 -6.47 21.78
N SER A 180 -4.37 -7.72 21.36
CA SER A 180 -3.12 -8.41 21.66
C SER A 180 -2.01 -8.00 20.69
N ALA A 181 -0.74 -8.22 21.06
CA ALA A 181 0.39 -7.96 20.16
C ALA A 181 0.36 -8.82 18.90
N ALA A 182 -0.08 -10.08 19.03
CA ALA A 182 -0.22 -10.99 17.90
C ALA A 182 -1.33 -10.53 16.95
N ASP A 183 -2.49 -10.15 17.49
CA ASP A 183 -3.61 -9.66 16.68
C ASP A 183 -3.25 -8.33 16.00
N LEU A 184 -2.60 -7.40 16.71
CA LEU A 184 -2.16 -6.13 16.14
C LEU A 184 -1.21 -6.36 14.96
N PHE A 185 -0.27 -7.29 15.09
CA PHE A 185 0.65 -7.64 14.00
C PHE A 185 -0.10 -8.19 12.78
N SER A 186 -1.02 -9.12 12.98
CA SER A 186 -1.86 -9.70 11.90
C SER A 186 -2.74 -8.63 11.23
N VAL A 187 -3.34 -7.74 12.02
CA VAL A 187 -4.15 -6.61 11.55
C VAL A 187 -3.32 -5.67 10.70
N LEU A 188 -2.10 -5.31 11.14
CA LEU A 188 -1.22 -4.41 10.40
C LEU A 188 -0.82 -5.02 9.04
N GLY A 189 -0.47 -6.31 9.01
CA GLY A 189 -0.18 -7.00 7.75
C GLY A 189 -1.39 -6.99 6.80
N SER A 190 -2.58 -7.29 7.33
CA SER A 190 -3.83 -7.22 6.57
C SER A 190 -4.14 -5.81 6.09
N HIS A 191 -3.91 -4.79 6.90
CA HIS A 191 -4.15 -3.39 6.57
C HIS A 191 -3.26 -2.91 5.42
N VAL A 192 -1.98 -3.25 5.46
CA VAL A 192 -1.04 -2.98 4.36
C VAL A 192 -1.49 -3.70 3.09
N LYS A 193 -1.90 -4.97 3.19
CA LYS A 193 -2.39 -5.75 2.07
C LYS A 193 -3.62 -5.11 1.41
N GLU A 194 -4.62 -4.70 2.20
CA GLU A 194 -5.84 -4.06 1.67
C GLU A 194 -5.51 -2.75 0.94
N LYS A 195 -4.59 -1.94 1.46
CA LYS A 195 -4.11 -0.72 0.78
C LYS A 195 -3.44 -1.02 -0.57
N LEU A 196 -2.72 -2.15 -0.67
CA LEU A 196 -2.10 -2.61 -1.91
C LEU A 196 -3.13 -3.16 -2.89
N LEU A 197 -4.13 -3.90 -2.40
CA LEU A 197 -5.21 -4.44 -3.23
C LEU A 197 -6.04 -3.30 -3.85
N ASP A 198 -6.33 -2.22 -3.10
CA ASP A 198 -7.05 -1.05 -3.63
C ASP A 198 -6.45 -0.52 -4.94
N LEU A 199 -5.12 -0.53 -5.08
CA LEU A 199 -4.40 -0.05 -6.27
C LEU A 199 -4.68 -0.83 -7.55
N PHE A 200 -5.18 -2.06 -7.46
CA PHE A 200 -5.60 -2.83 -8.65
C PHE A 200 -6.87 -2.28 -9.29
N SER A 201 -7.65 -1.49 -8.55
CA SER A 201 -8.85 -0.82 -9.07
C SER A 201 -8.55 0.55 -9.72
N TRP A 202 -7.32 1.06 -9.57
CA TRP A 202 -6.94 2.37 -10.10
C TRP A 202 -6.76 2.28 -11.63
N SER A 203 -7.56 3.04 -12.37
CA SER A 203 -7.52 3.12 -13.83
C SER A 203 -6.77 4.35 -14.37
N GLY A 204 -6.36 5.24 -13.49
CA GLY A 204 -5.71 6.52 -13.82
C GLY A 204 -4.70 6.94 -12.76
N GLY A 205 -4.08 8.10 -12.98
CA GLY A 205 -3.06 8.67 -12.11
C GLY A 205 -1.63 8.49 -12.60
N ASP A 206 -0.72 9.14 -11.88
CA ASP A 206 0.72 9.13 -12.11
C ASP A 206 1.43 8.32 -11.01
N TYR A 207 2.55 7.70 -11.36
CA TYR A 207 3.45 7.07 -10.40
C TYR A 207 4.88 7.56 -10.59
N ALA A 208 5.65 7.53 -9.51
CA ALA A 208 7.06 7.89 -9.47
C ALA A 208 7.81 7.00 -8.48
N PHE A 209 8.99 6.53 -8.86
CA PHE A 209 9.84 5.67 -8.04
C PHE A 209 11.15 6.37 -7.69
N PHE A 210 11.55 6.25 -6.43
CA PHE A 210 12.74 6.85 -5.85
C PHE A 210 13.57 5.73 -5.20
N GLY A 211 14.64 5.33 -5.89
CA GLY A 211 15.51 4.24 -5.46
C GLY A 211 16.28 4.55 -4.18
N GLY A 212 16.44 3.54 -3.32
CA GLY A 212 17.18 3.66 -2.07
C GLY A 212 16.48 4.46 -0.97
N GLU A 213 15.30 5.04 -1.23
CA GLU A 213 14.50 5.65 -0.17
C GLU A 213 13.81 4.59 0.69
N HIS A 214 13.95 4.73 2.01
CA HIS A 214 13.43 3.79 2.99
C HIS A 214 12.61 4.51 4.05
N THR A 215 11.68 3.79 4.67
CA THR A 215 10.96 4.26 5.85
C THR A 215 11.71 3.86 7.12
N SER A 216 11.73 4.75 8.12
CA SER A 216 12.17 4.45 9.49
C SER A 216 11.05 3.88 10.35
N THR A 217 9.82 3.81 9.84
CA THR A 217 8.66 3.23 10.54
C THR A 217 8.87 1.74 10.78
N GLN A 218 8.31 1.21 11.88
CA GLN A 218 8.30 -0.24 12.11
C GLN A 218 7.62 -0.96 10.94
N ILE A 219 8.42 -1.74 10.23
CA ILE A 219 7.99 -2.55 9.09
C ILE A 219 7.37 -3.83 9.62
N VAL A 220 6.11 -4.07 9.24
CA VAL A 220 5.44 -5.36 9.44
C VAL A 220 5.62 -6.15 8.14
N PRO A 221 6.32 -7.29 8.17
CA PRO A 221 6.40 -8.16 7.00
C PRO A 221 5.00 -8.51 6.50
N LEU A 222 4.73 -8.27 5.21
CA LEU A 222 3.57 -8.87 4.57
C LEU A 222 3.77 -10.39 4.58
N GLU A 223 2.81 -11.11 5.17
CA GLU A 223 2.81 -12.57 5.18
C GLU A 223 2.78 -13.15 3.77
N LEU A 224 2.20 -12.42 2.81
CA LEU A 224 2.12 -12.79 1.41
C LEU A 224 3.23 -12.12 0.59
N GLY A 225 3.92 -12.92 -0.21
CA GLY A 225 4.88 -12.43 -1.21
C GLY A 225 4.20 -11.63 -2.33
N ALA A 226 5.00 -11.03 -3.20
CA ALA A 226 4.49 -10.22 -4.31
C ALA A 226 3.56 -11.01 -5.25
N TRP A 227 3.82 -12.29 -5.52
CA TRP A 227 3.07 -13.05 -6.53
C TRP A 227 1.64 -13.41 -6.13
N PRO A 228 1.38 -13.99 -4.94
CA PRO A 228 0.01 -14.22 -4.49
C PRO A 228 -0.79 -12.91 -4.40
N LEU A 229 -0.13 -11.80 -4.04
CA LEU A 229 -0.76 -10.48 -4.01
C LEU A 229 -1.23 -10.02 -5.39
N ILE A 230 -0.48 -10.30 -6.47
CA ILE A 230 -0.93 -9.98 -7.85
C ILE A 230 -2.14 -10.81 -8.23
N ASN A 231 -2.11 -12.13 -7.99
CA ASN A 231 -3.24 -13.00 -8.29
C ASN A 231 -4.49 -12.54 -7.53
N GLU A 232 -4.38 -12.32 -6.23
CA GLU A 232 -5.49 -11.87 -5.40
C GLU A 232 -6.03 -10.50 -5.81
N GLY A 233 -5.14 -9.56 -6.15
CA GLY A 233 -5.53 -8.23 -6.65
C GLY A 233 -6.33 -8.31 -7.94
N VAL A 234 -5.86 -9.09 -8.92
CA VAL A 234 -6.60 -9.30 -10.18
C VAL A 234 -7.96 -9.93 -9.92
N VAL A 235 -8.03 -10.95 -9.05
CA VAL A 235 -9.28 -11.66 -8.77
C VAL A 235 -10.30 -10.79 -8.03
N ARG A 236 -9.85 -10.01 -7.04
CA ARG A 236 -10.74 -9.23 -6.17
C ARG A 236 -11.17 -7.90 -6.75
N GLN A 237 -10.31 -7.25 -7.52
CA GLN A 237 -10.45 -5.81 -7.81
C GLN A 237 -10.67 -5.49 -9.28
N MET A 238 -10.42 -6.44 -10.20
CA MET A 238 -10.58 -6.18 -11.63
C MET A 238 -11.91 -6.72 -12.16
N PRO A 239 -12.85 -5.84 -12.56
CA PRO A 239 -14.15 -6.27 -13.09
C PRO A 239 -14.01 -6.95 -14.45
N LEU A 240 -14.87 -7.92 -14.73
CA LEU A 240 -14.90 -8.64 -16.01
C LEU A 240 -14.94 -7.68 -17.22
N ALA A 241 -15.77 -6.64 -17.18
CA ALA A 241 -15.90 -5.69 -18.28
C ALA A 241 -14.57 -4.99 -18.63
N VAL A 242 -13.77 -4.63 -17.62
CA VAL A 242 -12.45 -4.01 -17.81
C VAL A 242 -11.49 -5.00 -18.48
N LEU A 243 -11.53 -6.26 -18.06
CA LEU A 243 -10.70 -7.31 -18.63
C LEU A 243 -11.12 -7.65 -20.08
N GLN A 244 -12.42 -7.70 -20.37
CA GLN A 244 -12.93 -7.89 -21.72
C GLN A 244 -12.47 -6.77 -22.65
N GLN A 245 -12.63 -5.51 -22.23
CA GLN A 245 -12.18 -4.35 -23.00
C GLN A 245 -10.66 -4.39 -23.26
N HIS A 246 -9.87 -4.82 -22.28
CA HIS A 246 -8.43 -4.98 -22.45
C HIS A 246 -8.07 -6.03 -23.53
N PHE A 247 -8.86 -7.11 -23.63
CA PHE A 247 -8.62 -8.19 -24.60
C PHE A 247 -9.26 -8.02 -25.97
N GLU A 248 -10.18 -7.08 -26.14
CA GLU A 248 -10.88 -6.82 -27.40
C GLU A 248 -9.93 -6.66 -28.61
N PRO A 249 -8.82 -5.89 -28.52
CA PRO A 249 -7.89 -5.77 -29.64
C PRO A 249 -7.18 -7.08 -30.04
N TRP A 250 -7.21 -8.09 -29.16
CA TRP A 250 -6.46 -9.33 -29.28
C TRP A 250 -7.34 -10.54 -29.65
N TYR A 251 -8.67 -10.40 -29.72
CA TYR A 251 -9.59 -11.53 -29.94
C TYR A 251 -9.23 -12.39 -31.15
N PHE A 252 -8.83 -11.78 -32.25
CA PHE A 252 -8.50 -12.49 -33.49
C PHE A 252 -7.01 -12.79 -33.65
N ARG A 253 -6.21 -12.57 -32.60
CA ARG A 253 -4.75 -12.73 -32.62
C ARG A 253 -4.34 -14.07 -31.98
N PRO A 254 -3.38 -14.81 -32.58
CA PRO A 254 -2.82 -16.02 -31.99
C PRO A 254 -2.31 -15.82 -30.55
N VAL A 255 -2.65 -16.75 -29.65
CA VAL A 255 -2.09 -16.76 -28.29
C VAL A 255 -0.68 -17.38 -28.29
N LEU A 256 0.30 -16.64 -27.78
CA LEU A 256 1.67 -17.09 -27.62
C LEU A 256 1.94 -17.44 -26.15
N ARG A 257 2.00 -18.74 -25.80
CA ARG A 257 2.53 -19.15 -24.48
C ARG A 257 4.05 -18.99 -24.45
N LYS A 258 4.55 -18.40 -23.37
CA LYS A 258 5.96 -18.14 -23.12
C LYS A 258 6.43 -18.97 -21.94
N ARG A 259 7.69 -19.44 -21.99
CA ARG A 259 8.36 -19.99 -20.82
C ARG A 259 8.99 -18.83 -20.05
N HIS A 260 8.54 -18.62 -18.82
CA HIS A 260 9.07 -17.57 -17.99
C HIS A 260 10.36 -18.03 -17.28
N ARG A 261 11.44 -17.25 -17.34
CA ARG A 261 12.78 -17.67 -16.86
C ARG A 261 12.97 -17.51 -15.35
N LEU A 262 12.20 -16.63 -14.71
CA LEU A 262 12.42 -16.20 -13.32
C LEU A 262 11.25 -16.53 -12.38
N LEU A 263 10.18 -17.13 -12.89
CA LEU A 263 8.91 -17.29 -12.19
C LEU A 263 8.20 -18.52 -12.75
N GLU A 264 7.70 -19.36 -11.86
CA GLU A 264 6.84 -20.50 -12.21
C GLU A 264 5.39 -20.20 -11.82
N ALA A 265 4.44 -20.74 -12.56
CA ALA A 265 3.01 -20.54 -12.28
C ALA A 265 2.61 -21.03 -10.88
N ALA A 266 3.31 -22.03 -10.33
CA ALA A 266 3.09 -22.55 -8.99
C ALA A 266 3.35 -21.50 -7.88
N GLN A 267 4.14 -20.46 -8.16
CA GLN A 267 4.44 -19.40 -7.19
C GLN A 267 3.33 -18.35 -7.07
N LEU A 268 2.34 -18.37 -7.98
CA LEU A 268 1.24 -17.39 -8.03
C LEU A 268 0.09 -17.72 -7.08
N ASP A 269 0.15 -18.84 -6.36
CA ASP A 269 -0.91 -19.34 -5.50
C ASP A 269 -2.27 -19.45 -6.23
N LEU A 270 -2.23 -20.04 -7.43
CA LEU A 270 -3.43 -20.26 -8.22
C LEU A 270 -4.30 -21.34 -7.57
N THR A 271 -5.60 -21.08 -7.51
CA THR A 271 -6.57 -22.11 -7.13
C THR A 271 -6.55 -23.27 -8.14
N PRO A 272 -7.00 -24.48 -7.77
CA PRO A 272 -7.11 -25.60 -8.70
C PRO A 272 -7.89 -25.26 -9.98
N ARG A 273 -8.92 -24.41 -9.85
CA ARG A 273 -9.71 -23.92 -10.99
C ARG A 273 -8.91 -22.99 -11.90
N GLN A 274 -8.15 -22.05 -11.34
CA GLN A 274 -7.28 -21.17 -12.13
C GLN A 274 -6.17 -21.96 -12.84
N LEU A 275 -5.60 -22.98 -12.19
CA LEU A 275 -4.65 -23.90 -12.82
C LEU A 275 -5.27 -24.70 -13.95
N GLN A 276 -6.49 -25.20 -13.78
CA GLN A 276 -7.23 -25.90 -14.83
C GLN A 276 -7.41 -25.01 -16.07
N ILE A 277 -7.81 -23.75 -15.87
CA ILE A 277 -7.93 -22.76 -16.96
C ILE A 277 -6.58 -22.57 -17.64
N TRP A 278 -5.51 -22.25 -16.88
CA TRP A 278 -4.19 -22.01 -17.45
C TRP A 278 -3.62 -23.21 -18.22
N ASN A 279 -3.84 -24.42 -17.72
CA ASN A 279 -3.40 -25.65 -18.38
C ASN A 279 -4.17 -25.93 -19.69
N ALA A 280 -5.41 -25.47 -19.79
CA ALA A 280 -6.22 -25.58 -21.01
C ALA A 280 -5.86 -24.53 -22.08
N VAL A 281 -5.17 -23.44 -21.72
CA VAL A 281 -4.65 -22.46 -22.69
C VAL A 281 -3.54 -23.10 -23.53
N THR A 282 -3.67 -23.02 -24.86
CA THR A 282 -2.69 -23.58 -25.81
C THR A 282 -1.94 -22.49 -26.57
N HIS A 283 -0.76 -22.80 -27.11
CA HIS A 283 -0.06 -21.89 -28.04
C HIS A 283 -0.67 -22.02 -29.45
N GLY A 284 -0.84 -20.91 -30.17
CA GLY A 284 -1.21 -20.88 -31.60
C GLY A 284 -2.64 -20.42 -31.91
N PRO A 285 -3.71 -21.06 -31.39
CA PRO A 285 -5.06 -20.62 -31.69
C PRO A 285 -5.35 -19.18 -31.25
N ALA A 286 -6.16 -18.49 -32.03
CA ALA A 286 -6.65 -17.14 -31.73
C ALA A 286 -7.43 -17.10 -30.41
N LEU A 287 -7.40 -15.94 -29.75
CA LEU A 287 -7.97 -15.76 -28.41
C LEU A 287 -9.47 -16.07 -28.37
N ASP A 288 -10.26 -15.65 -29.36
CA ASP A 288 -11.69 -15.95 -29.47
C ASP A 288 -11.99 -17.47 -29.44
N ARG A 289 -11.22 -18.26 -30.21
CA ARG A 289 -11.33 -19.72 -30.22
C ARG A 289 -10.89 -20.34 -28.90
N GLN A 290 -9.91 -19.74 -28.22
CA GLN A 290 -9.49 -20.19 -26.89
C GLN A 290 -10.60 -19.94 -25.87
N LEU A 291 -11.17 -18.74 -25.86
CA LEU A 291 -12.27 -18.35 -24.98
C LEU A 291 -13.48 -19.29 -25.16
N GLY A 292 -13.87 -19.58 -26.40
CA GLY A 292 -14.95 -20.54 -26.68
C GLY A 292 -14.72 -21.94 -26.07
N ARG A 293 -13.48 -22.44 -26.13
CA ARG A 293 -13.11 -23.73 -25.51
C ARG A 293 -13.08 -23.65 -23.98
N LEU A 294 -12.56 -22.57 -23.41
CA LEU A 294 -12.46 -22.38 -21.97
C LEU A 294 -13.84 -22.22 -21.32
N LEU A 295 -14.76 -21.51 -21.99
CA LEU A 295 -16.15 -21.35 -21.55
C LEU A 295 -16.94 -22.67 -21.56
N ALA A 296 -16.51 -23.65 -22.37
CA ALA A 296 -17.12 -24.98 -22.38
C ALA A 296 -16.66 -25.86 -21.20
N ILE A 297 -15.70 -25.43 -20.39
CA ILE A 297 -15.24 -26.19 -19.21
C ILE A 297 -16.29 -26.10 -18.10
N PRO A 298 -16.85 -27.24 -17.62
CA PRO A 298 -17.89 -27.22 -16.59
C PRO A 298 -17.45 -26.52 -15.31
N GLY A 299 -18.30 -25.61 -14.82
CA GLY A 299 -18.09 -24.89 -13.56
C GLY A 299 -17.06 -23.76 -13.60
N VAL A 300 -16.44 -23.48 -14.76
CA VAL A 300 -15.60 -22.31 -14.96
C VAL A 300 -16.47 -21.09 -15.26
N ARG A 301 -16.23 -19.97 -14.55
CA ARG A 301 -16.91 -18.71 -14.83
C ARG A 301 -16.11 -17.90 -15.84
N GLU A 302 -16.79 -17.12 -16.66
CA GLU A 302 -16.13 -16.23 -17.62
C GLU A 302 -15.12 -15.28 -16.94
N ALA A 303 -15.50 -14.68 -15.80
CA ALA A 303 -14.59 -13.85 -15.01
C ALA A 303 -13.29 -14.55 -14.63
N ASP A 304 -13.34 -15.84 -14.25
CA ASP A 304 -12.15 -16.61 -13.88
C ASP A 304 -11.20 -16.78 -15.08
N ILE A 305 -11.76 -16.95 -16.28
CA ILE A 305 -10.98 -17.08 -17.53
C ILE A 305 -10.22 -15.79 -17.81
N TYR A 306 -10.93 -14.67 -17.86
CA TYR A 306 -10.34 -13.37 -18.15
C TYR A 306 -9.31 -12.95 -17.10
N GLN A 307 -9.57 -13.23 -15.82
CA GLN A 307 -8.62 -12.97 -14.73
C GLN A 307 -7.33 -13.78 -14.89
N VAL A 308 -7.43 -15.08 -15.22
CA VAL A 308 -6.24 -15.92 -15.46
C VAL A 308 -5.48 -15.45 -16.68
N LEU A 309 -6.15 -15.18 -17.80
CA LEU A 309 -5.49 -14.71 -19.02
C LEU A 309 -4.77 -13.38 -18.78
N PHE A 310 -5.42 -12.43 -18.10
CA PHE A 310 -4.85 -11.15 -17.75
C PHE A 310 -3.62 -11.30 -16.84
N LEU A 311 -3.73 -12.10 -15.78
CA LEU A 311 -2.62 -12.40 -14.88
C LEU A 311 -1.44 -12.98 -15.66
N MET A 312 -1.68 -13.98 -16.53
CA MET A 312 -0.63 -14.64 -17.30
C MET A 312 0.03 -13.71 -18.32
N GLU A 313 -0.72 -12.81 -18.95
CA GLU A 313 -0.18 -11.81 -19.84
C GLU A 313 0.68 -10.78 -19.10
N ARG A 314 0.18 -10.23 -17.97
CA ARG A 314 0.92 -9.21 -17.19
C ARG A 314 2.20 -9.73 -16.57
N LEU A 315 2.26 -11.02 -16.29
CA LEU A 315 3.42 -11.71 -15.74
C LEU A 315 4.31 -12.36 -16.82
N ASP A 316 4.13 -12.00 -18.10
CA ASP A 316 4.92 -12.49 -19.23
C ASP A 316 4.90 -14.03 -19.44
N PHE A 317 3.89 -14.73 -18.92
CA PHE A 317 3.63 -16.15 -19.26
C PHE A 317 2.95 -16.32 -20.62
N MET A 318 2.31 -15.26 -21.14
CA MET A 318 1.73 -15.27 -22.48
C MET A 318 1.82 -13.91 -23.19
N GLY A 319 1.34 -13.86 -24.43
CA GLY A 319 1.17 -12.67 -25.25
C GLY A 319 0.41 -13.01 -26.53
N PHE A 320 0.45 -12.10 -27.50
CA PHE A 320 -0.25 -12.22 -28.77
C PHE A 320 0.69 -11.90 -29.94
N GLU A 321 0.46 -12.53 -31.08
CA GLU A 321 1.10 -12.22 -32.37
C GLU A 321 0.29 -11.16 -33.13
#